data_AF-A0A2E6T4B6-F1
#
_entry.id   AF-A0A2E6T4B6-F1
#
_cell.length_a   1.000
_cell.length_b   1.000
_cell.length_c   1.000
_cell.angle_alpha   90.00
_cell.angle_beta   90.00
_cell.angle_gamma   90.00
#
_symmetry.space_group_name_H-M   'P 1'
#
loop_
_entity.id
_entity.type
_entity.pdbx_description
1 polymer ?
#
loop_
_entity_poly.entity_id
_entity_poly.type
_entity_poly.pdbx_seq_one_letter_code
_entity_poly.pdbx_strand_id
1 'polypeptide(L)'
;MSESTAPKITKWPFIVGDVALLLMAWLVYYESDPNTPFNGLEAFWCFACVAAGAWVMVLPYLREFQARADLTEASELAASVEKISSLEALTKQVENATEQWLHVEDRANEINATSKEIAGKINAEAREFTEFLQNANDTEKKHLRLEVDKLNRAQVDWVKVVTGMLDHVFALNQAGRQSGQEKLIRQLDNFQIACRDVARRVGVVTHEAKPDECFDGEKHQLRDPEAEPESGAKIIGIAAQGLTHQGQMLRKTIVVIEGEELGQASSSNDKSKAKAKKKA
;
A
#
# COMPACT_ATOMS: atom_id res chain seq x y z
N MET A 1 -16.99 -35.75 -50.93
CA MET A 1 -17.06 -35.48 -52.38
C MET A 1 -17.02 -36.80 -53.12
N SER A 2 -18.18 -37.39 -53.37
CA SER A 2 -18.34 -38.52 -54.27
C SER A 2 -19.37 -38.09 -55.30
N GLU A 3 -18.91 -37.69 -56.48
CA GLU A 3 -19.82 -37.40 -57.60
C GLU A 3 -20.49 -38.71 -58.01
N SER A 4 -21.71 -38.92 -57.50
CA SER A 4 -22.58 -40.01 -57.93
C SER A 4 -23.00 -39.75 -59.37
N THR A 5 -22.24 -40.28 -60.33
CA THR A 5 -22.58 -40.19 -61.74
C THR A 5 -23.77 -41.12 -62.02
N ALA A 6 -24.87 -40.54 -62.51
CA ALA A 6 -26.10 -41.26 -62.84
C ALA A 6 -25.81 -42.52 -63.69
N PRO A 7 -26.42 -43.67 -63.35
CA PRO A 7 -26.17 -44.92 -64.06
C PRO A 7 -26.56 -44.78 -65.53
N LYS A 8 -25.55 -44.82 -66.42
CA LYS A 8 -25.78 -44.81 -67.86
C LYS A 8 -26.38 -46.15 -68.25
N ILE A 9 -27.67 -46.16 -68.57
CA ILE A 9 -28.32 -47.35 -69.09
C ILE A 9 -27.61 -47.70 -70.40
N THR A 10 -27.20 -48.97 -70.53
CA THR A 10 -26.54 -49.43 -71.76
C THR A 10 -27.56 -49.35 -72.88
N LYS A 11 -27.31 -48.51 -73.88
CA LYS A 11 -28.26 -48.18 -74.97
C LYS A 11 -28.33 -49.24 -76.06
N TRP A 12 -27.33 -50.11 -76.11
CA TRP A 12 -27.18 -51.19 -77.08
C TRP A 12 -28.37 -52.18 -77.17
N PRO A 13 -28.95 -52.73 -76.08
CA PRO A 13 -30.08 -53.64 -76.20
C PRO A 13 -31.31 -53.04 -76.89
N PHE A 14 -31.56 -51.74 -76.72
CA PHE A 14 -32.67 -51.04 -77.35
C PHE A 14 -32.41 -50.76 -78.84
N ILE A 15 -31.18 -50.35 -79.17
CA ILE A 15 -30.73 -50.17 -80.57
C ILE A 15 -30.75 -51.52 -81.31
N VAL A 16 -30.29 -52.60 -80.68
CA VAL A 16 -30.31 -53.95 -81.25
C VAL A 16 -31.75 -54.42 -81.47
N GLY A 17 -32.68 -54.10 -80.56
CA GLY A 17 -34.11 -54.41 -80.73
C GLY A 17 -34.74 -53.68 -81.92
N ASP A 18 -34.44 -52.40 -82.11
CA ASP A 18 -34.93 -51.60 -83.25
C ASP A 18 -34.36 -52.09 -84.58
N VAL A 19 -33.05 -52.36 -84.64
CA VAL A 19 -32.40 -52.96 -85.81
C VAL A 19 -32.99 -54.31 -86.17
N ALA A 20 -33.33 -55.15 -85.17
CA ALA A 20 -34.00 -56.43 -85.40
C ALA A 20 -35.42 -56.25 -85.98
N LEU A 21 -36.18 -55.26 -85.50
CA LEU A 21 -37.52 -54.95 -86.04
C LEU A 21 -37.47 -54.38 -87.46
N LEU A 22 -36.47 -53.54 -87.77
CA LEU A 22 -36.23 -53.05 -89.13
C LEU A 22 -35.81 -54.19 -90.08
N LEU A 23 -34.98 -55.13 -89.62
CA LEU A 23 -34.61 -56.32 -90.40
C LEU A 23 -35.82 -57.23 -90.65
N MET A 24 -36.71 -57.40 -89.67
CA MET A 24 -37.95 -58.14 -89.85
C MET A 24 -38.89 -57.46 -90.86
N ALA A 25 -39.03 -56.13 -90.80
CA ALA A 25 -39.80 -55.37 -91.78
C ALA A 25 -39.21 -55.48 -93.20
N TRP A 26 -37.88 -55.48 -93.33
CA TRP A 26 -37.18 -55.66 -94.60
C TRP A 26 -37.37 -57.08 -95.17
N LEU A 27 -37.33 -58.12 -94.32
CA LEU A 27 -37.60 -59.50 -94.73
C LEU A 27 -39.02 -59.68 -95.26
N VAL A 28 -40.02 -59.08 -94.59
CA VAL A 28 -41.41 -59.11 -95.06
C VAL A 28 -41.54 -58.45 -96.44
N TYR A 29 -40.80 -57.36 -96.71
CA TYR A 29 -40.78 -56.72 -98.03
C TYR A 29 -40.11 -57.57 -99.12
N TYR A 30 -39.06 -58.33 -98.77
CA TYR A 30 -38.33 -59.16 -99.73
C TYR A 30 -39.08 -60.43 -100.14
N GLU A 31 -39.87 -61.00 -99.22
CA GLU A 31 -40.69 -62.19 -99.48
C GLU A 31 -41.98 -61.87 -100.27
N SER A 32 -42.33 -60.59 -100.44
CA SER A 32 -43.51 -60.17 -101.21
C SER A 32 -43.29 -60.32 -102.72
N ASP A 33 -44.07 -61.21 -103.35
CA ASP A 33 -44.02 -61.54 -104.77
C ASP A 33 -44.42 -60.33 -105.67
N PRO A 34 -43.71 -60.00 -106.77
CA PRO A 34 -43.93 -58.76 -107.54
C PRO A 34 -45.29 -58.64 -108.26
N ASN A 35 -46.08 -59.72 -108.34
CA ASN A 35 -47.27 -59.81 -109.19
C ASN A 35 -48.61 -59.80 -108.42
N THR A 36 -48.60 -59.56 -107.10
CA THR A 36 -49.81 -59.46 -106.27
C THR A 36 -49.95 -58.07 -105.64
N PRO A 37 -51.14 -57.44 -105.68
CA PRO A 37 -51.34 -56.15 -105.04
C PRO A 37 -51.15 -56.28 -103.53
N PHE A 38 -50.27 -55.44 -102.98
CA PHE A 38 -49.84 -55.39 -101.58
C PHE A 38 -51.05 -55.46 -100.63
N ASN A 39 -51.12 -56.50 -99.80
CA ASN A 39 -52.27 -56.74 -98.92
C ASN A 39 -52.23 -55.71 -97.76
N GLY A 40 -53.33 -55.03 -97.47
CA GLY A 40 -53.37 -53.96 -96.46
C GLY A 40 -52.94 -54.41 -95.05
N LEU A 41 -53.01 -55.72 -94.77
CA LEU A 41 -52.55 -56.32 -93.52
C LEU A 41 -51.01 -56.29 -93.39
N GLU A 42 -50.25 -56.47 -94.46
CA GLU A 42 -48.78 -56.45 -94.43
C GLU A 42 -48.25 -55.03 -94.21
N ALA A 43 -48.90 -54.03 -94.84
CA ALA A 43 -48.59 -52.62 -94.61
C ALA A 43 -48.85 -52.22 -93.15
N PHE A 44 -49.91 -52.74 -92.52
CA PHE A 44 -50.21 -52.50 -91.12
C PHE A 44 -49.14 -53.10 -90.19
N TRP A 45 -48.72 -54.34 -90.42
CA TRP A 45 -47.67 -54.98 -89.61
C TRP A 45 -46.30 -54.30 -89.75
N CYS A 46 -45.96 -53.83 -90.94
CA CYS A 46 -44.73 -53.08 -91.17
C CYS A 46 -44.74 -51.73 -90.43
N PHE A 47 -45.85 -50.99 -90.51
CA PHE A 47 -46.03 -49.75 -89.77
C PHE A 47 -46.00 -49.97 -88.24
N ALA A 48 -46.63 -51.04 -87.75
CA ALA A 48 -46.61 -51.40 -86.33
C ALA A 48 -45.20 -51.73 -85.83
N CYS A 49 -44.36 -52.42 -86.63
CA CYS A 49 -42.96 -52.68 -86.29
C CYS A 49 -42.15 -51.38 -86.16
N VAL A 50 -42.29 -50.45 -87.11
CA VAL A 50 -41.55 -49.18 -87.08
C VAL A 50 -42.02 -48.29 -85.92
N ALA A 51 -43.33 -48.23 -85.66
CA ALA A 51 -43.87 -47.48 -84.52
C ALA A 51 -43.43 -48.07 -83.17
N ALA A 52 -43.38 -49.40 -83.04
CA ALA A 52 -42.87 -50.08 -81.85
C ALA A 52 -41.36 -49.85 -81.67
N GLY A 53 -40.57 -49.90 -82.74
CA GLY A 53 -39.13 -49.60 -82.72
C GLY A 53 -38.84 -48.18 -82.25
N ALA A 54 -39.54 -47.19 -82.82
CA ALA A 54 -39.46 -45.80 -82.39
C ALA A 54 -39.86 -45.60 -80.92
N TRP A 55 -40.89 -46.30 -80.45
CA TRP A 55 -41.31 -46.27 -79.04
C TRP A 55 -40.25 -46.86 -78.11
N VAL A 56 -39.65 -47.98 -78.50
CA VAL A 56 -38.56 -48.66 -77.77
C VAL A 56 -37.31 -47.77 -77.68
N MET A 57 -37.05 -46.94 -78.70
CA MET A 57 -35.91 -46.01 -78.73
C MET A 57 -36.06 -44.83 -77.74
N VAL A 58 -37.29 -44.39 -77.44
CA VAL A 58 -37.55 -43.23 -76.55
C VAL A 58 -37.46 -43.59 -75.06
N LEU A 59 -37.81 -44.82 -74.69
CA LEU A 59 -37.80 -45.31 -73.29
C LEU A 59 -36.48 -45.10 -72.52
N PRO A 60 -35.28 -45.40 -73.06
CA PRO A 60 -34.04 -45.20 -72.32
C PRO A 60 -33.77 -43.73 -71.99
N TYR A 61 -34.18 -42.80 -72.85
CA TYR A 61 -33.99 -41.36 -72.61
C TYR A 61 -34.88 -40.86 -71.48
N LEU A 62 -36.15 -41.27 -71.42
CA LEU A 62 -37.07 -40.87 -70.34
C LEU A 62 -36.60 -41.39 -68.97
N ARG A 63 -36.11 -42.63 -68.91
CA ARG A 63 -35.54 -43.21 -67.68
C ARG A 63 -34.25 -42.51 -67.26
N GLU A 64 -33.40 -42.10 -68.21
CA GLU A 64 -32.21 -41.30 -67.90
C GLU A 64 -32.56 -39.91 -67.36
N PHE A 65 -33.63 -39.26 -67.83
CA PHE A 65 -34.08 -37.97 -67.30
C PHE A 65 -34.68 -38.09 -65.89
N GLN A 66 -35.52 -39.10 -65.65
CA GLN A 66 -36.09 -39.37 -64.32
C GLN A 66 -34.98 -39.64 -63.30
N ALA A 67 -34.03 -40.51 -63.64
CA ALA A 67 -32.91 -40.82 -62.75
C ALA A 67 -32.02 -39.61 -62.45
N ARG A 68 -31.87 -38.68 -63.40
CA ARG A 68 -31.12 -37.43 -63.17
C ARG A 68 -31.89 -36.44 -62.28
N ALA A 69 -33.21 -36.31 -62.47
CA ALA A 69 -34.06 -35.46 -61.65
C ALA A 69 -34.10 -35.94 -60.19
N ASP A 70 -34.28 -37.24 -59.97
CA ASP A 70 -34.31 -37.85 -58.63
C ASP A 70 -32.99 -37.63 -57.87
N LEU A 71 -31.85 -37.71 -58.57
CA LEU A 71 -30.53 -37.47 -57.97
C LEU A 71 -30.31 -36.00 -57.62
N THR A 72 -30.76 -35.05 -58.45
CA THR A 72 -30.66 -33.62 -58.14
C THR A 72 -31.51 -33.26 -56.94
N GLU A 73 -32.76 -33.74 -56.89
CA GLU A 73 -33.65 -33.53 -55.74
C GLU A 73 -33.04 -34.15 -54.46
N ALA A 74 -32.56 -35.39 -54.52
CA ALA A 74 -31.90 -36.02 -53.37
C ALA A 74 -30.65 -35.26 -52.90
N SER A 75 -29.88 -34.68 -53.83
CA SER A 75 -28.68 -33.89 -53.50
C SER A 75 -29.03 -32.54 -52.85
N GLU A 76 -30.09 -31.88 -53.30
CA GLU A 76 -30.59 -30.63 -52.72
C GLU A 76 -31.22 -30.88 -51.35
N LEU A 77 -31.96 -31.99 -51.18
CA LEU A 77 -32.47 -32.43 -49.88
C LEU A 77 -31.31 -32.76 -48.92
N ALA A 78 -30.28 -33.49 -49.38
CA ALA A 78 -29.12 -33.79 -48.53
C ALA A 78 -28.37 -32.51 -48.11
N ALA A 79 -28.15 -31.58 -49.04
CA ALA A 79 -27.49 -30.31 -48.75
C ALA A 79 -28.31 -29.41 -47.80
N SER A 80 -29.64 -29.43 -47.91
CA SER A 80 -30.51 -28.69 -46.97
C SER A 80 -30.55 -29.33 -45.58
N VAL A 81 -30.56 -30.66 -45.48
CA VAL A 81 -30.45 -31.39 -44.21
C VAL A 81 -29.09 -31.15 -43.54
N GLU A 82 -27.99 -31.11 -44.30
CA GLU A 82 -26.67 -30.75 -43.78
C GLU A 82 -26.67 -29.32 -43.23
N LYS A 83 -27.29 -28.36 -43.94
CA LYS A 83 -27.45 -26.98 -43.44
C LYS A 83 -28.28 -26.92 -42.15
N ILE A 84 -29.38 -27.65 -42.06
CA ILE A 84 -30.22 -27.71 -40.85
C ILE A 84 -29.40 -28.25 -39.67
N SER A 85 -28.70 -29.37 -39.85
CA SER A 85 -27.87 -29.95 -38.77
C SER A 85 -26.72 -29.03 -38.35
N SER A 86 -26.10 -28.30 -39.27
CA SER A 86 -25.07 -27.30 -38.95
C SER A 86 -25.64 -26.11 -38.16
N LEU A 87 -26.88 -25.69 -38.46
CA LEU A 87 -27.56 -24.60 -37.75
C LEU A 87 -28.00 -25.03 -36.35
N GLU A 88 -28.43 -26.27 -36.18
CA GLU A 88 -28.69 -26.86 -34.86
C GLU A 88 -27.42 -26.91 -34.02
N ALA A 89 -26.29 -27.32 -34.62
CA ALA A 89 -24.99 -27.34 -33.94
C ALA A 89 -24.53 -25.93 -33.52
N LEU A 90 -24.69 -24.94 -34.40
CA LEU A 90 -24.38 -23.54 -34.09
C LEU A 90 -25.29 -22.99 -33.00
N THR A 91 -26.59 -23.31 -33.04
CA THR A 91 -27.56 -22.88 -32.01
C THR A 91 -27.17 -23.43 -30.65
N LYS A 92 -26.83 -24.73 -30.57
CA LYS A 92 -26.37 -25.37 -29.34
C LYS A 92 -25.04 -24.77 -28.84
N GLN A 93 -24.14 -24.41 -29.74
CA GLN A 93 -22.89 -23.75 -29.38
C GLN A 93 -23.12 -22.34 -28.84
N VAL A 94 -24.05 -21.57 -29.44
CA VAL A 94 -24.43 -20.23 -28.98
C VAL A 94 -25.13 -20.31 -27.62
N GLU A 95 -26.02 -21.28 -27.42
CA GLU A 95 -26.67 -21.51 -26.12
C GLU A 95 -25.64 -21.82 -25.03
N ASN A 96 -24.75 -22.78 -25.26
CA ASN A 96 -23.67 -23.11 -24.33
C ASN A 96 -22.72 -21.92 -24.06
N ALA A 97 -22.37 -21.16 -25.09
CA ALA A 97 -21.52 -19.98 -24.94
C ALA A 97 -22.23 -18.87 -24.14
N THR A 98 -23.54 -18.73 -24.30
CA THR A 98 -24.36 -17.77 -23.55
C THR A 98 -24.48 -18.18 -22.09
N GLU A 99 -24.70 -19.47 -21.80
CA GLU A 99 -24.70 -20.00 -20.44
C GLU A 99 -23.34 -19.79 -19.75
N GLN A 100 -22.23 -20.08 -20.45
CA GLN A 100 -20.90 -19.80 -19.95
C GLN A 100 -20.65 -18.31 -19.70
N TRP A 101 -21.17 -17.43 -20.57
CA TRP A 101 -21.06 -15.99 -20.38
C TRP A 101 -21.82 -15.49 -19.14
N LEU A 102 -23.04 -15.98 -18.91
CA LEU A 102 -23.80 -15.68 -17.70
C LEU A 102 -23.06 -16.12 -16.44
N HIS A 103 -22.46 -17.31 -16.46
CA HIS A 103 -21.61 -17.76 -15.36
C HIS A 103 -20.37 -16.88 -15.14
N VAL A 104 -19.74 -16.40 -16.22
CA VAL A 104 -18.61 -15.46 -16.11
C VAL A 104 -19.06 -14.12 -15.54
N GLU A 105 -20.23 -13.62 -15.93
CA GLU A 105 -20.81 -12.40 -15.39
C GLU A 105 -21.12 -12.52 -13.89
N ASP A 106 -21.72 -13.64 -13.46
CA ASP A 106 -21.97 -13.92 -12.05
C ASP A 106 -20.67 -13.98 -11.23
N ARG A 107 -19.64 -14.66 -11.76
CA ARG A 107 -18.31 -14.72 -11.12
C ARG A 107 -17.62 -13.36 -11.08
N ALA A 108 -17.76 -12.55 -12.13
CA ALA A 108 -17.23 -11.20 -12.15
C ALA A 108 -17.91 -10.32 -11.09
N ASN A 109 -19.23 -10.47 -10.91
CA ASN A 109 -19.99 -9.79 -9.87
C ASN A 109 -19.56 -10.22 -8.46
N GLU A 110 -19.36 -11.52 -8.23
CA GLU A 110 -18.84 -12.07 -6.97
C GLU A 110 -17.41 -11.57 -6.66
N ILE A 111 -16.52 -11.59 -7.66
CA ILE A 111 -15.15 -11.06 -7.54
C ILE A 111 -15.17 -9.55 -7.24
N ASN A 112 -16.08 -8.79 -7.87
CA ASN A 112 -16.21 -7.37 -7.60
C ASN A 112 -16.71 -7.11 -6.17
N ALA A 113 -17.67 -7.90 -5.69
CA ALA A 113 -18.17 -7.81 -4.32
C ALA A 113 -17.08 -8.13 -3.28
N THR A 114 -16.35 -9.24 -3.46
CA THR A 114 -15.23 -9.62 -2.58
C THR A 114 -14.08 -8.62 -2.65
N SER A 115 -13.77 -8.07 -3.83
CA SER A 115 -12.77 -7.01 -3.98
C SER A 115 -13.15 -5.74 -3.21
N LYS A 116 -14.44 -5.35 -3.21
CA LYS A 116 -14.93 -4.23 -2.40
C LYS A 116 -14.83 -4.52 -0.90
N GLU A 117 -15.13 -5.75 -0.46
CA GLU A 117 -14.96 -6.14 0.94
C GLU A 117 -13.49 -6.09 1.37
N ILE A 118 -12.58 -6.64 0.57
CA ILE A 118 -11.13 -6.60 0.81
C ILE A 118 -10.65 -5.15 0.86
N ALA A 119 -11.06 -4.30 -0.08
CA ALA A 119 -10.73 -2.88 -0.06
C ALA A 119 -11.28 -2.18 1.21
N GLY A 120 -12.46 -2.58 1.69
CA GLY A 120 -13.03 -2.12 2.95
C GLY A 120 -12.17 -2.53 4.15
N LYS A 121 -11.75 -3.79 4.23
CA LYS A 121 -10.88 -4.31 5.29
C LYS A 121 -9.51 -3.64 5.29
N ILE A 122 -8.88 -3.48 4.12
CA ILE A 122 -7.59 -2.77 4.00
C ILE A 122 -7.72 -1.32 4.50
N ASN A 123 -8.81 -0.62 4.16
CA ASN A 123 -9.02 0.74 4.65
C ASN A 123 -9.29 0.78 6.17
N ALA A 124 -9.97 -0.22 6.72
CA ALA A 124 -10.19 -0.32 8.16
C ALA A 124 -8.87 -0.60 8.91
N GLU A 125 -8.11 -1.60 8.47
CA GLU A 125 -6.80 -1.93 9.04
C GLU A 125 -5.83 -0.74 8.93
N ALA A 126 -5.79 -0.03 7.79
CA ALA A 126 -4.94 1.15 7.63
C ALA A 126 -5.28 2.27 8.63
N ARG A 127 -6.57 2.45 8.96
CA ARG A 127 -7.00 3.40 10.00
C ARG A 127 -6.57 2.92 11.38
N GLU A 128 -6.79 1.65 11.70
CA GLU A 128 -6.38 1.06 12.98
C GLU A 128 -4.86 1.12 13.18
N PHE A 129 -4.06 0.83 12.15
CA PHE A 129 -2.61 0.97 12.20
C PHE A 129 -2.18 2.42 12.43
N THR A 130 -2.87 3.37 11.78
CA THR A 130 -2.58 4.80 11.98
C THR A 130 -2.90 5.22 13.41
N GLU A 131 -4.04 4.80 13.95
CA GLU A 131 -4.44 5.07 15.34
C GLU A 131 -3.49 4.41 16.34
N PHE A 132 -3.09 3.17 16.10
CA PHE A 132 -2.11 2.47 16.92
C PHE A 132 -0.76 3.19 16.93
N LEU A 133 -0.24 3.58 15.76
CA LEU A 133 1.02 4.32 15.67
C LEU A 133 0.93 5.68 16.37
N GLN A 134 -0.18 6.39 16.21
CA GLN A 134 -0.40 7.67 16.87
C GLN A 134 -0.45 7.50 18.40
N ASN A 135 -1.21 6.51 18.89
CA ASN A 135 -1.32 6.24 20.32
C ASN A 135 -0.01 5.75 20.95
N ALA A 136 0.71 4.85 20.27
CA ALA A 136 2.04 4.40 20.70
C ALA A 136 3.02 5.58 20.78
N ASN A 137 3.05 6.42 19.73
CA ASN A 137 3.90 7.61 19.69
C ASN A 137 3.57 8.60 20.82
N ASP A 138 2.29 8.88 21.06
CA ASP A 138 1.85 9.78 22.13
C ASP A 138 2.17 9.21 23.52
N THR A 139 2.07 7.90 23.69
CA THR A 139 2.41 7.21 24.94
C THR A 139 3.91 7.27 25.22
N GLU A 140 4.74 6.95 24.23
CA GLU A 140 6.19 7.03 24.33
C GLU A 140 6.66 8.46 24.58
N LYS A 141 6.10 9.45 23.86
CA LYS A 141 6.42 10.86 24.09
C LYS A 141 6.07 11.30 25.51
N LYS A 142 4.92 10.90 26.04
CA LYS A 142 4.55 11.20 27.44
C LYS A 142 5.52 10.55 28.41
N HIS A 143 5.88 9.29 28.18
CA HIS A 143 6.85 8.58 29.00
C HIS A 143 8.22 9.27 29.00
N LEU A 144 8.76 9.57 27.81
CA LEU A 144 10.04 10.25 27.66
C LEU A 144 10.04 11.65 28.29
N ARG A 145 8.96 12.42 28.15
CA ARG A 145 8.82 13.71 28.84
C ARG A 145 8.92 13.56 30.35
N LEU A 146 8.27 12.55 30.92
CA LEU A 146 8.36 12.28 32.36
C LEU A 146 9.77 11.85 32.79
N GLU A 147 10.48 11.08 31.98
CA GLU A 147 11.87 10.72 32.27
C GLU A 147 12.79 11.94 32.22
N VAL A 148 12.63 12.80 31.21
CA VAL A 148 13.36 14.08 31.10
C VAL A 148 13.07 14.96 32.31
N ASP A 149 11.80 15.10 32.72
CA ASP A 149 11.43 15.90 33.89
C ASP A 149 12.02 15.33 35.20
N LYS A 150 12.07 13.99 35.34
CA LYS A 150 12.71 13.34 36.48
C LYS A 150 14.21 13.59 36.51
N LEU A 151 14.89 13.44 35.37
CA LEU A 151 16.32 13.71 35.26
C LEU A 151 16.64 15.18 35.53
N ASN A 152 15.82 16.11 35.02
CA ASN A 152 15.96 17.53 35.31
C ASN A 152 15.79 17.85 36.80
N ARG A 153 14.83 17.21 37.49
CA ARG A 153 14.68 17.37 38.95
C ARG A 153 15.89 16.83 39.70
N ALA A 154 16.36 15.64 39.35
CA ALA A 154 17.58 15.07 39.92
C ALA A 154 18.81 15.96 39.67
N GLN A 155 18.87 16.60 38.50
CA GLN A 155 19.89 17.59 38.16
C GLN A 155 19.86 18.81 39.06
N VAL A 156 18.70 19.42 39.21
CA VAL A 156 18.53 20.56 40.11
C VAL A 156 18.94 20.20 41.54
N ASP A 157 18.56 19.01 42.01
CA ASP A 157 18.87 18.58 43.38
C ASP A 157 20.36 18.28 43.57
N TRP A 158 21.04 17.60 42.63
CA TRP A 158 22.49 17.41 42.76
C TRP A 158 23.23 18.75 42.72
N VAL A 159 22.80 19.70 41.88
CA VAL A 159 23.45 21.01 41.77
C VAL A 159 23.36 21.76 43.09
N LYS A 160 22.21 21.67 43.79
CA LYS A 160 22.08 22.21 45.15
C LYS A 160 23.01 21.54 46.14
N VAL A 161 23.14 20.21 46.09
CA VAL A 161 24.06 19.46 46.98
C VAL A 161 25.51 19.87 46.76
N VAL A 162 25.96 19.96 45.49
CA VAL A 162 27.32 20.40 45.15
C VAL A 162 27.55 21.84 45.58
N THR A 163 26.57 22.73 45.37
CA THR A 163 26.63 24.12 45.83
C THR A 163 26.79 24.21 47.34
N GLY A 164 25.97 23.49 48.12
CA GLY A 164 26.08 23.46 49.57
C GLY A 164 27.41 22.89 50.07
N MET A 165 27.91 21.84 49.42
CA MET A 165 29.25 21.29 49.71
C MET A 165 30.33 22.36 49.48
N LEU A 166 30.30 23.06 48.35
CA LEU A 166 31.27 24.10 48.03
C LEU A 166 31.19 25.27 49.04
N ASP A 167 29.99 25.60 49.53
CA ASP A 167 29.80 26.64 50.55
C ASP A 167 30.39 26.24 51.91
N HIS A 168 30.21 24.99 52.33
CA HIS A 168 30.87 24.47 53.54
C HIS A 168 32.40 24.46 53.41
N VAL A 169 32.92 24.08 52.24
CA VAL A 169 34.36 24.11 51.97
C VAL A 169 34.90 25.54 52.02
N PHE A 170 34.17 26.50 51.46
CA PHE A 170 34.53 27.93 51.52
C PHE A 170 34.51 28.45 52.96
N ALA A 171 33.45 28.17 53.72
CA ALA A 171 33.35 28.57 55.13
C ALA A 171 34.47 27.97 55.99
N LEU A 172 34.83 26.70 55.73
CA LEU A 172 35.94 26.03 56.41
C LEU A 172 37.28 26.69 56.08
N ASN A 173 37.53 27.02 54.80
CA ASN A 173 38.74 27.75 54.39
C ASN A 173 38.81 29.12 55.06
N GLN A 174 37.70 29.87 55.11
CA GLN A 174 37.63 31.17 55.75
C GLN A 174 37.87 31.10 57.27
N ALA A 175 37.31 30.10 57.96
CA ALA A 175 37.60 29.84 59.37
C ALA A 175 39.07 29.46 59.61
N GLY A 176 39.67 28.68 58.70
CA GLY A 176 41.09 28.35 58.73
C GLY A 176 41.98 29.58 58.61
N ARG A 177 41.63 30.53 57.72
CA ARG A 177 42.32 31.82 57.60
C ARG A 177 42.22 32.65 58.88
N GLN A 178 41.05 32.71 59.50
CA GLN A 178 40.85 33.41 60.77
C GLN A 178 41.65 32.79 61.94
N SER A 179 41.93 31.48 61.90
CA SER A 179 42.73 30.80 62.92
C SER A 179 44.23 31.21 62.90
N GLY A 180 44.73 31.81 61.82
CA GLY A 180 46.13 32.26 61.70
C GLY A 180 47.19 31.15 61.59
N GLN A 181 46.80 29.86 61.55
CA GLN A 181 47.74 28.75 61.44
C GLN A 181 48.11 28.47 59.98
N GLU A 182 49.30 28.91 59.55
CA GLU A 182 49.73 28.84 58.14
C GLU A 182 49.68 27.42 57.53
N LYS A 183 50.08 26.39 58.30
CA LYS A 183 50.05 25.00 57.81
C LYS A 183 48.64 24.53 57.50
N LEU A 184 47.68 24.88 58.35
CA LEU A 184 46.27 24.55 58.17
C LEU A 184 45.68 25.28 56.97
N ILE A 185 46.00 26.57 56.82
CA ILE A 185 45.55 27.39 55.67
C ILE A 185 45.99 26.75 54.35
N ARG A 186 47.27 26.38 54.22
CA ARG A 186 47.78 25.73 53.00
C ARG A 186 47.07 24.41 52.68
N GLN A 187 46.77 23.61 53.71
CA GLN A 187 46.04 22.35 53.53
C GLN A 187 44.59 22.59 53.07
N LEU A 188 43.91 23.58 53.67
CA LEU A 188 42.54 23.94 53.32
C LEU A 188 42.45 24.61 51.94
N ASP A 189 43.44 25.40 51.53
CA ASP A 189 43.51 25.97 50.19
C ASP A 189 43.65 24.84 49.14
N ASN A 190 44.57 23.90 49.35
CA ASN A 190 44.74 22.75 48.46
C ASN A 190 43.46 21.89 48.38
N PHE A 191 42.80 21.64 49.53
CA PHE A 191 41.55 20.90 49.58
C PHE A 191 40.43 21.64 48.81
N GLN A 192 40.31 22.95 48.99
CA GLN A 192 39.31 23.76 48.30
C GLN A 192 39.53 23.75 46.78
N ILE A 193 40.78 23.88 46.32
CA ILE A 193 41.12 23.77 44.89
C ILE A 193 40.71 22.41 44.34
N ALA A 194 41.02 21.31 45.05
CA ALA A 194 40.63 19.97 44.63
C ALA A 194 39.10 19.80 44.54
N CYS A 195 38.34 20.29 45.53
CA CYS A 195 36.87 20.27 45.49
C CYS A 195 36.31 21.09 44.31
N ARG A 196 36.89 22.25 44.01
CA ARG A 196 36.50 23.08 42.86
C ARG A 196 36.80 22.40 41.53
N ASP A 197 37.92 21.70 41.42
CA ASP A 197 38.26 20.95 40.21
C ASP A 197 37.30 19.79 39.97
N VAL A 198 36.85 19.09 41.03
CA VAL A 198 35.80 18.07 40.93
C VAL A 198 34.47 18.69 40.52
N ALA A 199 34.09 19.82 41.12
CA ALA A 199 32.85 20.54 40.76
C ALA A 199 32.86 21.03 39.31
N ARG A 200 34.01 21.47 38.78
CA ARG A 200 34.16 21.92 37.39
C ARG A 200 33.83 20.81 36.39
N ARG A 201 34.15 19.55 36.71
CA ARG A 201 33.87 18.39 35.84
C ARG A 201 32.37 18.11 35.67
N VAL A 202 31.56 18.51 36.65
CA VAL A 202 30.09 18.44 36.60
C VAL A 202 29.47 19.77 36.17
N GLY A 203 30.28 20.69 35.63
CA GLY A 203 29.82 21.96 35.07
C GLY A 203 29.60 23.09 36.08
N VAL A 204 29.90 22.89 37.36
CA VAL A 204 29.78 23.93 38.40
C VAL A 204 31.10 24.68 38.54
N VAL A 205 31.08 26.00 38.35
CA VAL A 205 32.26 26.87 38.45
C VAL A 205 32.04 27.95 39.49
N THR A 206 33.01 28.06 40.41
CA THR A 206 33.07 29.10 41.44
C THR A 206 33.77 30.34 40.94
N HIS A 207 33.22 31.51 41.24
CA HIS A 207 33.82 32.82 40.97
C HIS A 207 34.12 33.52 42.30
N GLU A 208 35.31 34.13 42.38
CA GLU A 208 35.76 34.90 43.53
C GLU A 208 36.17 36.30 43.08
N ALA A 209 35.70 37.32 43.80
CA ALA A 209 36.10 38.70 43.57
C ALA A 209 37.45 38.97 44.24
N LYS A 210 38.36 39.69 43.57
CA LYS A 210 39.63 40.03 44.20
C LYS A 210 39.43 41.19 45.19
N PRO A 211 40.15 41.22 46.33
CA PRO A 211 40.24 42.44 47.13
C PRO A 211 40.71 43.61 46.26
N ASP A 212 40.15 44.80 46.48
CA ASP A 212 40.37 46.04 45.72
C ASP A 212 39.77 46.10 44.30
N GLU A 213 39.03 45.07 43.87
CA GLU A 213 38.26 45.11 42.62
C GLU A 213 37.02 46.01 42.77
N CYS A 214 36.64 46.71 41.70
CA CYS A 214 35.42 47.54 41.69
C CYS A 214 34.17 46.66 41.71
N PHE A 215 33.12 47.12 42.39
CA PHE A 215 31.82 46.47 42.37
C PHE A 215 31.23 46.41 40.94
N ASP A 216 30.74 45.23 40.53
CA ASP A 216 30.11 44.95 39.23
C ASP A 216 28.72 44.34 39.51
N GLY A 217 27.65 45.06 39.20
CA GLY A 217 26.29 44.63 39.48
C GLY A 217 25.85 43.37 38.72
N GLU A 218 26.55 42.97 37.66
CA GLU A 218 26.25 41.73 36.94
C GLU A 218 26.81 40.50 37.67
N LYS A 219 27.95 40.65 38.35
CA LYS A 219 28.70 39.52 38.97
C LYS A 219 28.65 39.52 40.49
N HIS A 220 28.44 40.68 41.09
CA HIS A 220 28.53 40.92 42.53
C HIS A 220 27.16 41.31 43.11
N GLN A 221 26.96 40.93 44.37
CA GLN A 221 25.80 41.28 45.18
C GLN A 221 26.28 41.66 46.58
N LEU A 222 25.65 42.64 47.22
CA LEU A 222 25.95 43.00 48.62
C LEU A 222 25.32 41.98 49.59
N ARG A 223 25.74 42.00 50.86
CA ARG A 223 25.12 41.16 51.90
C ARG A 223 23.65 41.52 52.12
N ASP A 224 23.32 42.81 52.07
CA ASP A 224 21.95 43.29 52.00
C ASP A 224 21.52 43.50 50.54
N PRO A 225 20.53 42.74 50.03
CA PRO A 225 20.05 42.90 48.65
C PRO A 225 19.38 44.24 48.36
N GLU A 226 18.91 44.98 49.37
CA GLU A 226 18.25 46.28 49.22
C GLU A 226 19.23 47.47 49.30
N ALA A 227 20.49 47.22 49.70
CA ALA A 227 21.50 48.26 49.78
C ALA A 227 22.05 48.62 48.39
N GLU A 228 21.97 49.90 48.03
CA GLU A 228 22.60 50.43 46.82
C GLU A 228 24.08 50.73 47.09
N PRO A 229 25.02 50.14 46.33
CA PRO A 229 26.43 50.42 46.51
C PRO A 229 26.77 51.84 46.05
N GLU A 230 27.66 52.52 46.78
CA GLU A 230 28.26 53.77 46.31
C GLU A 230 29.02 53.52 44.98
N SER A 231 28.87 54.45 44.04
CA SER A 231 29.46 54.34 42.70
C SER A 231 30.99 54.23 42.78
N GLY A 232 31.54 53.07 42.41
CA GLY A 232 32.98 52.79 42.49
C GLY A 232 33.46 52.19 43.82
N ALA A 233 32.56 51.73 44.69
CA ALA A 233 32.93 51.05 45.93
C ALA A 233 33.86 49.85 45.68
N LYS A 234 34.93 49.78 46.48
CA LYS A 234 35.93 48.71 46.42
C LYS A 234 35.53 47.53 47.30
N ILE A 235 35.82 46.34 46.81
CA ILE A 235 35.57 45.08 47.51
C ILE A 235 36.67 44.86 48.56
N ILE A 236 36.29 44.79 49.83
CA ILE A 236 37.20 44.47 50.95
C ILE A 236 37.31 42.96 51.15
N GLY A 237 36.23 42.23 50.87
CA GLY A 237 36.22 40.79 51.07
C GLY A 237 35.00 40.10 50.46
N ILE A 238 35.02 38.78 50.54
CA ILE A 238 33.96 37.91 50.03
C ILE A 238 33.24 37.28 51.23
N ALA A 239 31.92 37.43 51.27
CA ALA A 239 31.06 36.75 52.23
C ALA A 239 30.57 35.38 51.70
N ALA A 240 30.33 35.27 50.39
CA ALA A 240 30.04 33.99 49.73
C ALA A 240 30.52 33.97 48.27
N GLN A 241 31.01 32.83 47.83
CA GLN A 241 31.48 32.64 46.45
C GLN A 241 30.31 32.68 45.43
N GLY A 242 30.57 33.27 44.26
CA GLY A 242 29.67 33.21 43.12
C GLY A 242 29.71 31.83 42.47
N LEU A 243 28.60 31.40 41.88
CA LEU A 243 28.46 30.07 41.28
C LEU A 243 27.76 30.16 39.92
N THR A 244 28.29 29.40 38.96
CA THR A 244 27.68 29.20 37.64
C THR A 244 27.60 27.70 37.36
N HIS A 245 26.56 27.26 36.66
CA HIS A 245 26.40 25.88 36.20
C HIS A 245 26.19 25.86 34.69
N GLN A 246 27.11 25.24 33.97
CA GLN A 246 27.11 25.15 32.50
C GLN A 246 26.97 26.52 31.81
N GLY A 247 27.59 27.56 32.39
CA GLY A 247 27.54 28.94 31.87
C GLY A 247 26.32 29.75 32.32
N GLN A 248 25.32 29.15 32.96
CA GLN A 248 24.22 29.89 33.58
C GLN A 248 24.57 30.32 35.01
N MET A 249 24.24 31.55 35.38
CA MET A 249 24.49 32.08 36.72
C MET A 249 23.51 31.48 37.73
N LEU A 250 24.05 30.75 38.73
CA LEU A 250 23.27 30.21 39.84
C LEU A 250 23.17 31.22 40.99
N ARG A 251 24.29 31.89 41.30
CA ARG A 251 24.39 32.86 42.39
C ARG A 251 25.52 33.86 42.11
N LYS A 252 25.27 35.15 42.33
CA LYS A 252 26.30 36.20 42.30
C LYS A 252 27.26 36.06 43.47
N THR A 253 28.47 36.57 43.33
CA THR A 253 29.43 36.61 44.44
C THR A 253 28.94 37.62 45.47
N ILE A 254 28.79 37.20 46.73
CA ILE A 254 28.38 38.11 47.81
C ILE A 254 29.65 38.76 48.36
N VAL A 255 29.76 40.07 48.19
CA VAL A 255 30.94 40.86 48.54
C VAL A 255 30.64 41.83 49.68
N VAL A 256 31.70 42.23 50.40
CA VAL A 256 31.66 43.24 51.46
C VAL A 256 32.46 44.45 50.98
N ILE A 257 31.85 45.64 51.04
CA ILE A 257 32.44 46.90 50.57
C ILE A 257 32.93 47.79 51.72
N GLU A 258 33.81 48.74 51.40
CA GLU A 258 34.35 49.74 52.34
C GLU A 258 33.24 50.65 52.89
N GLY A 259 32.89 50.45 54.17
CA GLY A 259 31.79 51.15 54.86
C GLY A 259 30.80 50.23 55.59
N GLU A 260 30.76 48.92 55.29
CA GLU A 260 30.03 47.92 56.08
C GLU A 260 30.93 47.34 57.19
N GLU A 261 30.55 47.49 58.46
CA GLU A 261 31.26 46.82 59.56
C GLU A 261 31.20 45.29 59.40
N LEU A 262 32.34 44.63 59.64
CA LEU A 262 32.45 43.17 59.81
C LEU A 262 31.77 42.75 61.14
N GLY A 263 30.43 42.84 61.15
CA GLY A 263 29.57 42.52 62.27
C GLY A 263 29.07 41.07 62.26
N GLN A 264 29.09 40.47 63.44
CA GLN A 264 28.87 39.06 63.77
C GLN A 264 27.53 38.46 63.28
N ALA A 265 27.55 37.13 63.16
CA ALA A 265 26.37 36.27 63.03
C ALA A 265 25.22 36.76 63.95
N SER A 266 24.08 37.06 63.35
CA SER A 266 22.88 37.47 64.07
C SER A 266 22.40 36.35 65.00
N SER A 267 22.75 36.44 66.28
CA SER A 267 22.03 35.77 67.35
C SER A 267 20.63 36.37 67.42
N SER A 268 19.66 35.77 66.74
CA SER A 268 18.24 36.11 66.90
C SER A 268 17.78 35.62 68.27
N ASN A 269 17.87 36.48 69.27
CA ASN A 269 17.06 36.33 70.47
C ASN A 269 16.18 37.58 70.65
N ASP A 270 14.92 37.29 70.88
CA ASP A 270 13.92 38.14 71.49
C ASP A 270 13.19 39.19 70.62
N LYS A 271 11.96 38.85 70.22
CA LYS A 271 10.75 39.51 70.76
C LYS A 271 9.48 38.80 70.31
N SER A 272 8.99 37.93 71.19
CA SER A 272 7.59 37.51 71.21
C SER A 272 6.70 38.73 71.47
N LYS A 273 5.95 39.19 70.46
CA LYS A 273 4.80 40.08 70.68
C LYS A 273 3.55 39.24 70.87
N ALA A 274 3.20 39.06 72.14
CA ALA A 274 1.87 38.72 72.60
C ALA A 274 0.83 39.71 72.03
N LYS A 275 -0.14 39.21 71.27
CA LYS A 275 -1.43 39.89 71.07
C LYS A 275 -2.49 39.11 71.83
N ALA A 276 -2.73 39.55 73.06
CA ALA A 276 -3.91 39.18 73.83
C ALA A 276 -5.17 39.67 73.10
N LYS A 277 -6.05 38.73 72.77
CA LYS A 277 -7.37 38.98 72.20
C LYS A 277 -8.34 39.21 73.37
N LYS A 278 -8.76 40.46 73.59
CA LYS A 278 -9.84 40.83 74.53
C LYS A 278 -11.13 41.07 73.73
N LYS A 279 -12.21 40.44 74.20
CA LYS A 279 -13.60 40.46 73.70
C LYS A 279 -14.16 41.86 73.42
N ALA A 280 -14.97 41.95 72.37
CA ALA A 280 -16.32 42.52 72.38
C ALA A 280 -17.18 41.64 71.44
#